data_AF-A0A6G1BHW9-F1
#
_entry.id   AF-A0A6G1BHW9-F1
#
_cell.length_a   1.000
_cell.length_b   1.000
_cell.length_c   1.000
_cell.angle_alpha   90.00
_cell.angle_beta   90.00
_cell.angle_gamma   90.00
#
_symmetry.space_group_name_H-M   'P 1'
#
loop_
_entity.id
_entity.type
_entity.pdbx_description
1 polymer ?
#
loop_
_entity_poly.entity_id
_entity_poly.type
_entity_poly.pdbx_seq_one_letter_code
_entity_poly.pdbx_strand_id
1 'polypeptide(L)'
;MEESGNQLSDIKEKTMENNKGEKERGIKLLDHTYRLREISDSMNRNNIHIIRVPEEEWEKGAGLFEQIIAENFPNLQKETGIQTQEAKRTPLEINKTRSTL
;
A
#
# COMPACT_ATOMS: atom_id res chain seq x y z
N MET A 1 -31.66 -8.71 47.96
CA MET A 1 -32.32 -8.37 46.66
C MET A 1 -31.75 -7.07 46.08
N GLU A 2 -31.53 -6.01 46.86
CA GLU A 2 -30.89 -4.76 46.37
C GLU A 2 -29.47 -4.95 45.82
N GLU A 3 -28.64 -5.76 46.48
CA GLU A 3 -27.22 -5.91 46.14
C GLU A 3 -26.98 -6.54 44.75
N SER A 4 -27.83 -7.50 44.36
CA SER A 4 -27.80 -8.11 43.02
C SER A 4 -28.32 -7.18 41.92
N GLY A 5 -29.17 -6.20 42.27
CA GLY A 5 -29.64 -5.17 41.34
C GLY A 5 -28.57 -4.13 41.03
N ASN A 6 -27.80 -3.72 42.05
CA ASN A 6 -26.69 -2.77 41.90
C ASN A 6 -25.53 -3.36 41.09
N GLN A 7 -25.18 -4.63 41.31
CA GLN A 7 -24.16 -5.31 40.50
C GLN A 7 -24.54 -5.37 39.01
N LEU A 8 -25.83 -5.57 38.71
CA LEU A 8 -26.32 -5.62 37.34
C LEU A 8 -26.30 -4.23 36.66
N SER A 9 -26.59 -3.15 37.40
CA SER A 9 -26.49 -1.79 36.87
C SER A 9 -25.05 -1.41 36.54
N ASP A 10 -24.09 -1.75 37.42
CA ASP A 10 -22.67 -1.41 37.24
C ASP A 10 -22.06 -2.15 36.03
N ILE A 11 -22.40 -3.43 35.87
CA ILE A 11 -21.98 -4.22 34.69
C ILE A 11 -22.57 -3.62 33.41
N LYS A 12 -23.83 -3.19 33.44
CA LYS A 12 -24.51 -2.60 32.29
C LYS A 12 -23.89 -1.26 31.90
N GLU A 13 -23.55 -0.41 32.87
CA GLU A 13 -22.87 0.86 32.64
C GLU A 13 -21.47 0.65 32.04
N LYS A 14 -20.67 -0.23 32.65
CA LYS A 14 -19.33 -0.59 32.14
C LYS A 14 -19.37 -1.15 30.72
N THR A 15 -20.38 -1.95 30.39
CA THR A 15 -20.57 -2.49 29.04
C THR A 15 -20.90 -1.40 28.03
N MET A 16 -21.73 -0.42 28.41
CA MET A 16 -22.03 0.74 27.56
C MET A 16 -20.80 1.63 27.35
N GLU A 17 -20.02 1.87 28.39
CA GLU A 17 -18.76 2.63 28.31
C GLU A 17 -17.75 1.93 27.39
N ASN A 18 -17.56 0.62 27.55
CA ASN A 18 -16.69 -0.17 26.69
C ASN A 18 -17.10 -0.09 25.21
N ASN A 19 -18.40 -0.25 24.91
CA ASN A 19 -18.91 -0.20 23.54
C ASN A 19 -18.72 1.21 22.92
N LYS A 20 -18.94 2.28 23.70
CA LYS A 20 -18.62 3.64 23.27
C LYS A 20 -17.13 3.78 22.95
N GLY A 21 -16.26 3.27 23.83
CA GLY A 21 -14.81 3.25 23.62
C GLY A 21 -14.39 2.48 22.36
N GLU A 22 -15.01 1.33 22.07
CA GLU A 22 -14.77 0.55 20.85
C GLU A 22 -15.20 1.30 19.59
N LYS A 23 -16.36 1.97 19.62
CA LYS A 23 -16.83 2.81 18.50
C LYS A 23 -15.86 3.95 18.20
N GLU A 24 -15.36 4.62 19.24
CA GLU A 24 -14.36 5.69 19.09
C GLU A 24 -13.03 5.16 18.53
N ARG A 25 -12.58 3.98 19.00
CA ARG A 25 -11.39 3.31 18.43
C ARG A 25 -11.60 2.93 16.96
N GLY A 26 -12.80 2.46 16.61
CA GLY A 26 -13.16 2.13 15.23
C GLY A 26 -13.09 3.33 14.30
N ILE A 27 -13.64 4.48 14.72
CA ILE A 27 -13.55 5.74 13.96
C ILE A 27 -12.09 6.18 13.79
N LYS A 28 -11.28 6.12 14.85
CA LYS A 28 -9.84 6.45 14.78
C LYS A 28 -9.10 5.52 13.83
N LEU A 29 -9.39 4.23 13.87
CA LEU A 29 -8.78 3.26 12.96
C LEU A 29 -9.12 3.58 11.50
N LEU A 30 -10.39 3.86 11.21
CA LEU A 30 -10.83 4.27 9.87
C LEU A 30 -10.08 5.52 9.38
N ASP A 31 -10.00 6.55 10.22
CA ASP A 31 -9.23 7.77 9.91
C ASP A 31 -7.75 7.46 9.60
N HIS A 32 -7.11 6.63 10.43
CA HIS A 32 -5.71 6.26 10.22
C HIS A 32 -5.53 5.46 8.92
N THR A 33 -6.44 4.53 8.61
CA THR A 33 -6.37 3.77 7.35
C THR A 33 -6.52 4.68 6.13
N TYR A 34 -7.38 5.69 6.19
CA TYR A 34 -7.55 6.66 5.12
C TYR A 34 -6.29 7.50 4.92
N ARG A 35 -5.71 8.02 6.01
CA ARG A 35 -4.48 8.82 5.97
C ARG A 35 -3.29 8.03 5.46
N LEU A 36 -3.17 6.76 5.85
CA LEU A 36 -2.12 5.87 5.32
C LEU A 36 -2.29 5.63 3.81
N ARG A 37 -3.52 5.51 3.33
CA ARG A 37 -3.79 5.42 1.89
C ARG A 37 -3.36 6.70 1.17
N GLU A 38 -3.75 7.87 1.66
CA GLU A 38 -3.38 9.15 1.05
C GLU A 38 -1.85 9.34 0.97
N ILE A 39 -1.13 8.97 2.04
CA ILE A 39 0.34 8.98 2.05
C ILE A 39 0.89 8.00 1.00
N SER A 40 0.36 6.78 0.95
CA SER A 40 0.79 5.75 -0.01
C SER A 40 0.54 6.20 -1.45
N ASP A 41 -0.62 6.76 -1.74
CA ASP A 41 -0.99 7.26 -3.07
C ASP A 41 -0.07 8.42 -3.49
N SER A 42 0.24 9.33 -2.55
CA SER A 42 1.19 10.43 -2.77
C SER A 42 2.60 9.92 -3.09
N MET A 43 3.10 8.96 -2.30
CA MET A 43 4.43 8.36 -2.51
C MET A 43 4.52 7.59 -3.83
N ASN A 44 3.42 6.95 -4.26
CA ASN A 44 3.39 6.15 -5.47
C ASN A 44 2.96 6.91 -6.73
N ARG A 45 2.66 8.21 -6.63
CA ARG A 45 2.10 9.02 -7.72
C ARG A 45 2.92 9.00 -9.01
N ASN A 46 4.24 8.92 -8.88
CA ASN A 46 5.17 8.92 -10.02
C ASN A 46 5.72 7.52 -10.35
N ASN A 47 5.30 6.49 -9.62
CA ASN A 47 5.78 5.12 -9.83
C ASN A 47 5.07 4.52 -11.05
N ILE A 48 5.84 3.93 -11.96
CA ILE A 48 5.33 3.26 -13.16
C ILE A 48 5.52 1.76 -13.00
N HIS A 49 4.45 0.99 -13.25
CA HIS A 49 4.52 -0.46 -13.23
C HIS A 49 4.64 -1.01 -14.65
N ILE A 50 5.77 -1.65 -14.94
CA ILE A 50 6.05 -2.27 -16.24
C ILE A 50 5.77 -3.77 -16.11
N ILE A 51 4.84 -4.27 -16.92
CA ILE A 51 4.43 -5.68 -16.92
C ILE A 51 5.02 -6.42 -18.12
N ARG A 52 5.08 -7.76 -18.02
CA ARG A 52 5.59 -8.65 -19.08
C ARG A 52 7.05 -8.41 -19.48
N VAL A 53 7.84 -7.90 -18.54
CA VAL A 53 9.29 -7.79 -18.67
C VAL A 53 9.92 -9.15 -18.33
N PRO A 54 10.77 -9.73 -19.20
CA PRO A 54 11.56 -10.92 -18.88
C PRO A 54 12.37 -10.75 -17.59
N GLU A 55 12.64 -11.81 -16.86
CA GLU A 55 13.28 -11.70 -15.55
C GLU A 55 14.70 -11.12 -15.66
N GLU A 56 15.43 -11.51 -16.70
CA GLU A 56 16.81 -11.11 -16.98
C GLU A 56 16.93 -9.61 -17.29
N GLU A 57 15.86 -9.01 -17.82
CA GLU A 57 15.79 -7.60 -18.18
C GLU A 57 15.76 -6.69 -16.94
N TRP A 58 15.37 -7.21 -15.78
CA TRP A 58 15.40 -6.45 -14.51
C TRP A 58 16.82 -6.20 -13.99
N GLU A 59 17.84 -6.95 -14.44
CA GLU A 59 19.24 -6.69 -14.10
C GLU A 59 19.72 -5.33 -14.63
N LYS A 60 19.10 -4.84 -15.71
CA LYS A 60 19.40 -3.51 -16.29
C LYS A 60 18.92 -2.35 -15.40
N GLY A 61 18.08 -2.63 -14.39
CA GLY A 61 17.58 -1.64 -13.46
C GLY A 61 16.93 -0.44 -14.17
N ALA A 62 17.41 0.77 -13.88
CA ALA A 62 16.89 2.01 -14.46
C ALA A 62 17.05 2.07 -16.00
N GLY A 63 18.06 1.40 -16.56
CA GLY A 63 18.32 1.37 -18.00
C GLY A 63 17.22 0.67 -18.80
N LEU A 64 16.46 -0.24 -18.18
CA LEU A 64 15.31 -0.88 -18.82
C LEU A 64 14.25 0.15 -19.23
N PHE A 65 13.95 1.11 -18.36
CA PHE A 65 12.94 2.13 -18.65
C PHE A 65 13.38 3.04 -19.80
N GLU A 66 14.66 3.42 -19.83
CA GLU A 66 15.23 4.21 -20.93
C GLU A 66 15.15 3.48 -22.27
N GLN A 67 15.44 2.17 -22.31
CA GLN A 67 15.28 1.34 -23.51
C GLN A 67 13.83 1.32 -23.99
N ILE A 68 12.88 1.10 -23.07
CA ILE A 68 11.44 1.08 -23.40
C ILE A 68 10.99 2.43 -23.99
N ILE A 69 11.40 3.55 -23.39
CA ILE A 69 11.07 4.89 -23.90
C ILE A 69 11.71 5.14 -25.27
N ALA A 70 12.97 4.75 -25.47
CA ALA A 70 13.65 4.93 -26.76
C ALA A 70 12.98 4.13 -27.90
N GLU A 71 12.59 2.89 -27.62
CA GLU A 71 11.96 2.00 -28.60
C GLU A 71 10.52 2.40 -28.95
N ASN A 72 9.74 2.84 -27.96
CA ASN A 72 8.29 3.06 -28.13
C ASN A 72 7.91 4.54 -28.23
N PHE A 73 8.67 5.43 -27.59
CA PHE A 73 8.37 6.86 -27.46
C PHE A 73 9.60 7.73 -27.80
N PRO A 74 10.16 7.63 -29.01
CA PRO A 74 11.42 8.31 -29.38
C PRO A 74 11.34 9.84 -29.28
N ASN A 75 10.15 10.44 -29.40
CA ASN A 75 9.97 11.87 -29.19
C ASN A 75 10.06 12.24 -27.71
N LEU A 76 9.52 11.40 -26.82
CA LEU A 76 9.62 11.59 -25.38
C LEU A 76 11.08 11.52 -24.93
N GLN A 77 11.90 10.64 -25.54
CA GLN A 77 13.35 10.56 -25.29
C GLN A 77 14.12 11.82 -25.67
N LYS A 78 13.66 12.60 -26.66
CA LYS A 78 14.33 13.83 -27.10
C LYS A 78 13.96 15.04 -26.26
N GLU A 79 12.79 15.01 -25.62
CA GLU A 79 12.21 16.14 -24.87
C GLU A 79 12.56 16.12 -23.37
N THR A 80 13.28 15.12 -22.88
CA THR A 80 13.13 14.67 -21.50
C THR A 80 14.31 14.97 -20.55
N GLY A 81 13.95 15.57 -19.40
CA GLY A 81 14.70 15.55 -18.14
C GLY A 81 14.16 14.50 -17.15
N ILE A 82 13.49 13.45 -17.63
CA ILE A 82 13.04 12.29 -16.84
C ILE A 82 14.26 11.59 -16.28
N GLN A 83 14.35 11.56 -14.95
CA GLN A 83 15.37 10.84 -14.21
C GLN A 83 14.71 9.70 -13.45
N THR A 84 15.15 8.47 -13.71
CA THR A 84 14.71 7.31 -12.94
C THR A 84 15.46 7.29 -11.62
N GLN A 85 14.74 7.47 -10.51
CA GLN A 85 15.35 7.40 -9.18
C GLN A 85 15.72 5.96 -8.81
N GLU A 86 14.80 5.03 -9.08
CA GLU A 86 14.94 3.62 -8.76
C GLU A 86 14.10 2.79 -9.74
N ALA A 87 14.60 1.60 -10.07
CA ALA A 87 13.82 0.58 -10.76
C ALA A 87 14.02 -0.75 -10.03
N LYS A 88 12.91 -1.39 -9.67
CA LYS A 88 12.89 -2.64 -8.92
C LYS A 88 11.81 -3.55 -9.45
N ARG A 89 12.12 -4.84 -9.49
CA ARG A 89 11.13 -5.90 -9.70
C ARG A 89 10.25 -6.02 -8.45
N THR A 90 8.94 -6.18 -8.65
CA THR A 90 8.00 -6.53 -7.58
C THR A 90 7.33 -7.89 -7.87
N PRO A 91 7.31 -8.84 -6.92
CA PRO A 91 7.97 -8.83 -5.60
C PRO A 91 9.49 -9.01 -5.75
N LEU A 92 10.29 -8.42 -4.85
CA LEU A 92 11.76 -8.38 -4.96
C LEU A 92 12.41 -9.76 -5.13
N GLU A 93 11.85 -10.79 -4.50
CA GLU A 93 12.31 -12.17 -4.62
C GLU A 93 11.35 -13.02 -5.47
N ILE A 94 11.92 -13.79 -6.41
CA ILE A 94 11.18 -14.85 -7.10
C ILE A 94 10.99 -15.99 -6.11
N ASN A 95 9.73 -16.30 -5.79
CA ASN A 95 9.44 -17.59 -5.20
C ASN A 95 9.61 -18.68 -6.26
N LYS A 96 10.77 -19.34 -6.28
CA LYS A 96 11.10 -20.42 -7.22
C LYS A 96 10.19 -21.65 -7.11
N THR A 97 9.45 -21.81 -6.00
CA THR A 97 8.51 -22.93 -5.81
C THR A 97 7.08 -22.56 -6.18
N ARG A 98 6.80 -21.28 -6.48
CA ARG A 98 5.50 -20.85 -6.97
C ARG A 98 5.38 -21.26 -8.43
N SER A 99 4.57 -22.29 -8.69
CA SER A 99 4.23 -22.69 -10.05
C SER A 99 3.49 -21.53 -10.74
N THR A 100 4.11 -20.95 -11.76
CA THR A 100 3.47 -20.04 -12.71
C THR A 100 2.83 -20.89 -13.79
N LEU A 101 1.67 -21.46 -13.49
CA LEU A 101 0.76 -22.08 -14.47
C LEU A 101 -0.32 -21.08 -14.86
#